data_AF-A0A8T3T4F3-F1
#
_entry.id   AF-A0A8T3T4F3-F1
#
_cell.length_a   1.000
_cell.length_b   1.000
_cell.length_c   1.000
_cell.angle_alpha   90.00
_cell.angle_beta   90.00
_cell.angle_gamma   90.00
#
_symmetry.space_group_name_H-M   'P 1'
#
loop_
_entity.id
_entity.type
_entity.pdbx_description
1 polymer ?
#
loop_
_entity_poly.entity_id
_entity_poly.type
_entity_poly.pdbx_seq_one_letter_code
_entity_poly.pdbx_strand_id
1 'polypeptide(L)'
;EEIRVGVDEEVLPSIDPDTGTPIPLEVGDAEATLRIDEHHEIELDGVFHDELALTEPMHPLCRPDCPGLCVECGGRRDSGDHAHGGEEIDPRLAGLAALLRDRET
;
A
#
# COMPACT_ATOMS: atom_id res chain seq x y z
N GLU A 1 -1.62 13.29 -9.95
CA GLU A 1 -1.12 14.10 -8.82
C GLU A 1 0.40 14.03 -8.84
N GLU A 2 1.11 15.08 -8.43
CA GLU A 2 2.57 15.01 -8.31
C GLU A 2 2.90 14.40 -6.94
N ILE A 3 3.50 13.21 -6.94
CA ILE A 3 3.93 12.53 -5.73
C ILE A 3 5.36 12.94 -5.45
N ARG A 4 5.63 13.41 -4.23
CA ARG A 4 6.97 13.78 -3.79
C ARG A 4 7.38 12.86 -2.66
N VAL A 5 8.51 12.21 -2.87
CA VAL A 5 9.07 11.19 -1.99
C VAL A 5 10.45 11.67 -1.55
N GLY A 6 10.72 11.60 -0.24
CA GLY A 6 12.04 11.85 0.33
C GLY A 6 12.69 10.52 0.69
N VAL A 7 13.86 10.23 0.13
CA VAL A 7 14.61 9.01 0.45
C VAL A 7 15.81 9.39 1.32
N ASP A 8 15.92 8.74 2.49
CA ASP A 8 17.05 8.86 3.42
C ASP A 8 17.48 7.44 3.81
N GLU A 9 18.40 6.86 3.04
CA GLU A 9 18.89 5.49 3.19
C GLU A 9 20.42 5.48 3.23
N GLU A 10 21.00 4.67 4.10
CA GLU A 10 22.44 4.45 4.17
C GLU A 10 22.83 3.25 3.29
N VAL A 11 23.73 3.49 2.33
CA VAL A 11 24.21 2.45 1.40
C VAL A 11 25.72 2.35 1.50
N LEU A 12 26.22 1.17 1.85
CA LEU A 12 27.65 0.94 2.09
C LEU A 12 28.34 0.27 0.89
N PRO A 13 29.62 0.56 0.60
CA PRO A 13 30.31 -0.11 -0.49
C PRO A 13 30.50 -1.61 -0.23
N SER A 14 30.41 -2.43 -1.29
CA SER A 14 30.80 -3.84 -1.25
C SER A 14 32.30 -4.05 -1.45
N ILE A 15 32.97 -3.10 -2.11
CA ILE A 15 34.41 -3.11 -2.40
C ILE A 15 35.05 -1.84 -1.81
N ASP A 16 36.20 -1.99 -1.18
CA ASP A 16 36.98 -0.85 -0.68
C ASP A 16 37.47 0.00 -1.88
N PRO A 17 37.13 1.30 -1.96
CA PRO A 17 37.40 2.13 -3.12
C PRO A 17 38.90 2.43 -3.33
N ASP A 18 39.72 2.30 -2.27
CA ASP A 18 41.15 2.58 -2.33
C ASP A 18 41.96 1.33 -2.74
N THR A 19 41.52 0.14 -2.30
CA THR A 19 42.27 -1.12 -2.45
C THR A 19 41.66 -2.10 -3.44
N GLY A 20 40.37 -1.96 -3.78
CA GLY A 20 39.63 -2.93 -4.59
C GLY A 20 39.34 -4.25 -3.87
N THR A 21 39.56 -4.31 -2.56
CA THR A 21 39.34 -5.54 -1.78
C THR A 21 37.86 -5.65 -1.38
N PRO A 22 37.24 -6.85 -1.45
CA PRO A 22 35.89 -7.05 -0.95
C PRO A 22 35.79 -6.72 0.54
N ILE A 23 34.79 -5.91 0.90
CA ILE A 23 34.48 -5.58 2.30
C ILE A 23 33.65 -6.74 2.87
N PRO A 24 34.14 -7.45 3.91
CA PRO A 24 33.42 -8.57 4.49
C PRO A 24 32.06 -8.15 5.02
N LEU A 25 31.05 -9.00 4.82
CA LEU A 25 29.76 -8.85 5.51
C LEU A 25 29.97 -9.14 7.00
N GLU A 26 29.67 -8.19 7.87
CA GLU A 26 29.65 -8.44 9.31
C GLU A 26 28.48 -9.36 9.65
N VAL A 27 28.71 -10.31 10.56
CA VAL A 27 27.69 -11.29 10.96
C VAL A 27 26.60 -10.56 11.75
N GLY A 28 25.49 -10.24 11.07
CA GLY A 28 24.38 -9.43 11.58
C GLY A 28 23.90 -8.34 10.61
N ASP A 29 24.73 -8.00 9.62
CA ASP A 29 24.50 -6.90 8.65
C ASP A 29 24.05 -7.42 7.28
N ALA A 30 24.09 -8.74 7.06
CA ALA A 30 23.83 -9.36 5.77
C ALA A 30 22.35 -9.34 5.33
N GLU A 31 21.41 -9.01 6.23
CA GLU A 31 19.97 -9.06 5.96
C GLU A 31 19.31 -7.68 5.87
N ALA A 32 20.00 -6.59 6.26
CA ALA A 32 19.34 -5.30 6.50
C ALA A 32 19.96 -4.06 5.82
N THR A 33 21.18 -4.14 5.27
CA THR A 33 21.87 -2.95 4.77
C THR A 33 22.11 -3.04 3.26
N LEU A 34 21.57 -2.08 2.51
CA LEU A 34 21.83 -1.96 1.06
C LEU A 34 23.31 -1.71 0.80
N ARG A 35 23.82 -2.31 -0.28
CA ARG A 35 25.22 -2.19 -0.68
C ARG A 35 25.36 -1.62 -2.07
N ILE A 36 26.39 -0.79 -2.26
CA ILE A 36 26.86 -0.39 -3.59
C ILE A 36 27.61 -1.59 -4.18
N ASP A 37 27.23 -2.02 -5.36
CA ASP A 37 27.80 -3.21 -6.00
C ASP A 37 29.24 -2.97 -6.51
N GLU A 38 29.85 -4.00 -7.10
CA GLU A 38 31.21 -3.92 -7.64
C GLU A 38 31.34 -2.98 -8.86
N HIS A 39 30.22 -2.64 -9.50
CA HIS A 39 30.14 -1.67 -10.61
C HIS A 39 29.91 -0.24 -10.12
N HIS A 40 29.84 -0.01 -8.80
CA HIS A 40 29.51 1.26 -8.16
C HIS A 40 28.07 1.72 -8.42
N GLU A 41 27.15 0.76 -8.55
CA GLU A 41 25.72 0.98 -8.76
C GLU A 41 24.93 0.75 -7.47
N ILE A 42 23.81 1.47 -7.33
CA ILE A 42 22.89 1.37 -6.19
C ILE A 42 21.55 0.86 -6.73
N GLU A 43 21.05 -0.24 -6.17
CA GLU A 43 19.71 -0.76 -6.46
C GLU A 43 18.66 -0.01 -5.64
N LEU A 44 17.77 0.73 -6.32
CA LEU A 44 16.80 1.63 -5.68
C LEU A 44 15.35 1.16 -5.80
N ASP A 45 15.07 0.08 -6.55
CA ASP A 45 13.70 -0.37 -6.80
C ASP A 45 12.92 -0.62 -5.50
N GLY A 46 13.52 -1.36 -4.56
CA GLY A 46 12.92 -1.62 -3.25
C GLY A 46 12.73 -0.36 -2.40
N VAL A 47 13.73 0.53 -2.39
CA VAL A 47 13.69 1.79 -1.64
C VAL A 47 12.53 2.68 -2.12
N PHE A 48 12.42 2.86 -3.43
CA PHE A 48 11.34 3.66 -3.99
C PHE A 48 9.98 3.00 -3.81
N HIS A 49 9.89 1.67 -3.96
CA HIS A 49 8.65 0.94 -3.74
C HIS A 49 8.11 1.19 -2.33
N ASP A 50 8.96 1.03 -1.31
CA ASP A 50 8.56 1.15 0.09
C ASP A 50 8.15 2.58 0.43
N GLU A 51 8.94 3.56 -0.01
CA GLU A 51 8.64 4.96 0.29
C GLU A 51 7.41 5.48 -0.49
N LEU A 52 7.19 5.01 -1.73
CA LEU A 52 5.95 5.28 -2.46
C LEU A 52 4.74 4.64 -1.78
N ALA A 53 4.86 3.41 -1.30
CA ALA A 53 3.80 2.73 -0.57
C ALA A 53 3.41 3.44 0.73
N LEU A 54 4.38 4.08 1.40
CA LEU A 54 4.15 4.88 2.60
C LEU A 54 3.59 6.28 2.31
N THR A 55 3.94 6.86 1.17
CA THR A 55 3.52 8.22 0.78
C THR A 55 2.13 8.24 0.13
N GLU A 56 1.76 7.19 -0.61
CA GLU A 56 0.48 7.11 -1.30
C GLU A 56 -0.69 6.92 -0.31
N PRO A 57 -1.88 7.49 -0.58
CA PRO A 57 -3.06 7.23 0.21
C PRO A 57 -3.37 5.73 0.18
N MET A 58 -3.63 5.13 1.36
CA MET A 58 -4.01 3.72 1.48
C MET A 58 -5.20 3.31 0.59
N HIS A 59 -6.06 4.27 0.25
CA HIS A 59 -7.20 4.09 -0.63
C HIS A 59 -7.25 5.20 -1.69
N PRO A 60 -6.50 5.06 -2.80
CA PRO A 60 -6.53 6.04 -3.87
C PRO A 60 -7.93 6.06 -4.50
N LEU A 61 -8.58 7.22 -4.46
CA LEU A 61 -9.90 7.40 -5.04
C LEU A 61 -9.79 7.79 -6.51
N CYS A 62 -10.77 7.36 -7.31
CA CYS A 62 -10.86 7.72 -8.72
C CYS A 62 -11.06 9.23 -8.97
N ARG A 63 -11.58 9.94 -7.96
CA ARG A 63 -11.85 11.39 -7.89
C ARG A 63 -12.10 11.77 -6.42
N PRO A 64 -12.08 13.06 -6.03
CA PRO A 64 -12.30 13.48 -4.64
C PRO A 64 -13.60 12.93 -4.01
N ASP A 65 -14.69 12.94 -4.77
CA ASP A 65 -16.00 12.40 -4.36
C ASP A 65 -16.29 11.06 -5.05
N CYS A 66 -15.31 10.13 -5.07
CA CYS A 66 -15.50 8.82 -5.68
C CYS A 66 -16.49 8.01 -4.82
N PRO A 67 -17.66 7.61 -5.35
CA PRO A 67 -18.66 6.86 -4.58
C PRO A 67 -18.19 5.43 -4.28
N GLY A 68 -17.13 4.98 -4.93
CA GLY A 68 -16.59 3.63 -4.81
C GLY A 68 -17.27 2.64 -5.76
N LEU A 69 -16.83 1.38 -5.66
CA LEU A 69 -17.35 0.27 -6.42
C LEU A 69 -18.31 -0.56 -5.57
N CYS A 70 -19.26 -1.22 -6.22
CA CYS A 70 -20.07 -2.23 -5.60
C CYS A 70 -19.20 -3.45 -5.26
N VAL A 71 -19.31 -3.96 -4.03
CA VAL A 71 -18.55 -5.14 -3.57
C VAL A 71 -18.98 -6.45 -4.23
N GLU A 72 -20.16 -6.48 -4.84
CA GLU A 72 -20.72 -7.67 -5.49
C GLU A 72 -20.39 -7.73 -6.98
N CYS A 73 -20.66 -6.65 -7.73
CA CYS A 73 -20.47 -6.64 -9.19
C CYS A 73 -19.24 -5.86 -9.67
N GLY A 74 -18.58 -5.10 -8.79
CA GLY A 74 -17.46 -4.21 -9.17
C GLY A 74 -17.86 -2.98 -9.98
N GLY A 75 -19.15 -2.78 -10.30
CA GLY A 75 -19.65 -1.58 -10.99
C GLY A 75 -19.58 -0.33 -10.11
N ARG A 76 -19.57 0.86 -10.72
CA ARG A 76 -19.59 2.12 -9.96
C ARG A 76 -20.91 2.27 -9.21
N ARG A 77 -20.88 2.65 -7.94
CA ARG A 77 -22.11 2.81 -7.14
C ARG A 77 -23.06 3.90 -7.65
N ASP A 78 -22.57 4.82 -8.49
CA ASP A 78 -23.37 5.90 -9.08
C ASP A 78 -24.01 5.55 -10.42
N SER A 79 -23.78 4.35 -10.99
CA SER A 79 -24.36 3.98 -12.29
C SER A 79 -25.82 3.53 -12.21
N GLY A 80 -26.39 3.33 -11.01
CA GLY A 80 -27.81 3.05 -10.79
C GLY A 80 -28.30 1.65 -11.22
N ASP A 81 -27.58 0.97 -12.10
CA ASP A 81 -27.91 -0.37 -12.60
C ASP A 81 -27.08 -1.44 -11.87
N HIS A 82 -27.68 -2.04 -10.84
CA HIS A 82 -27.09 -3.09 -10.03
C HIS A 82 -28.15 -4.19 -9.80
N ALA A 83 -28.03 -5.30 -10.53
CA ALA A 83 -29.02 -6.38 -10.52
C ALA A 83 -28.88 -7.37 -9.35
N HIS A 84 -27.94 -7.14 -8.43
CA HIS A 84 -27.82 -7.88 -7.18
C HIS A 84 -28.64 -7.14 -6.12
N GLY A 85 -29.78 -7.75 -5.79
CA GLY A 85 -30.82 -7.12 -4.98
C GLY A 85 -30.51 -7.17 -3.50
N GLY A 86 -30.78 -6.04 -2.83
CA GLY A 86 -31.19 -5.92 -1.43
C GLY A 86 -30.44 -6.74 -0.39
N GLU A 87 -29.63 -6.04 0.40
CA GLU A 87 -28.86 -6.53 1.54
C GLU A 87 -29.59 -7.64 2.33
N GLU A 88 -29.11 -8.88 2.18
CA GLU A 88 -29.48 -9.96 3.07
C GLU A 88 -29.03 -9.57 4.48
N ILE A 89 -29.98 -9.33 5.37
CA ILE A 89 -29.67 -8.93 6.75
C ILE A 89 -28.88 -10.06 7.39
N ASP A 90 -27.61 -9.79 7.75
CA ASP A 90 -26.79 -10.75 8.51
C ASP A 90 -27.62 -11.24 9.71
N PRO A 91 -27.84 -12.56 9.85
CA PRO A 91 -28.67 -13.12 10.91
C PRO A 91 -28.26 -12.65 12.32
N ARG A 92 -26.97 -12.36 12.54
CA ARG A 92 -26.45 -11.84 13.81
C ARG A 92 -26.92 -10.41 14.10
N LEU A 93 -27.21 -9.63 13.06
CA LEU A 93 -27.65 -8.25 13.13
C LEU A 93 -29.19 -8.10 13.03
N ALA A 94 -29.93 -9.19 12.86
CA ALA A 94 -31.39 -9.16 12.72
C ALA A 94 -32.13 -8.46 13.89
N GLY A 95 -31.59 -8.56 15.11
CA GLY A 95 -32.14 -7.87 16.28
C GLY A 95 -32.04 -6.33 16.19
N LEU A 96 -31.00 -5.80 15.55
CA LEU A 96 -30.83 -4.35 15.36
C LEU A 96 -31.87 -3.78 14.38
N ALA A 97 -32.24 -4.55 13.36
CA ALA A 97 -33.28 -4.17 12.41
C ALA A 97 -34.65 -4.00 13.09
N ALA A 98 -34.93 -4.77 14.16
CA ALA A 98 -36.16 -4.60 14.95
C ALA A 98 -36.17 -3.26 15.70
N LEU A 99 -35.04 -2.87 16.31
CA LEU A 99 -34.92 -1.62 17.06
C LEU A 99 -35.06 -0.36 16.19
N LEU A 100 -34.70 -0.43 14.90
CA LEU A 100 -34.90 0.68 13.96
C LEU A 100 -36.38 0.87 13.62
N ARG A 101 -37.11 -0.23 13.39
CA ARG A 101 -38.56 -0.19 13.14
C ARG A 101 -39.35 0.37 14.33
N ASP A 102 -38.93 0.03 15.55
CA ASP A 102 -39.55 0.53 16.78
C ASP A 102 -39.31 2.04 17.03
N ARG A 103 -38.31 2.65 16.40
CA ARG A 103 -38.01 4.09 16.50
C ARG A 103 -38.84 4.94 15.54
N GLU A 104 -39.24 4.36 14.42
CA GLU A 104 -40.00 5.03 13.35
C GLU A 104 -41.52 5.04 13.65
N THR A 105 -41.94 4.41 14.75
CA THR A 105 -43.33 4.40 15.26
C THR A 105 -43.46 5.32 16.47
#